data_AF-A0A661QY52-F1
#
_entry.id   AF-A0A661QY52-F1
#
_cell.length_a   1.000
_cell.length_b   1.000
_cell.length_c   1.000
_cell.angle_alpha   90.00
_cell.angle_beta   90.00
_cell.angle_gamma   90.00
#
_symmetry.space_group_name_H-M   'P 1'
#
loop_
_entity.id
_entity.type
_entity.pdbx_description
1 polymer ?
#
loop_
_entity_poly.entity_id
_entity_poly.type
_entity_poly.pdbx_seq_one_letter_code
_entity_poly.pdbx_strand_id
1 'polypeptide(L)'
;MINKAYANDMISDETVKTFKKVKKLTKKGSDIRDRILSNELYKILRALPSCIQKTDSDQHVFQYKGSGMKKADRNLKTACKDAGIKYGRFTKGSFVFHDLRHTFNTNMRKALVSESVIMEITGHSTREMFNRYNNIDDDDKRNAVNQLEQFFSNVTQMLSQTEQISKSE
;
A
#
# COMPACT_ATOMS: atom_id res chain seq x y z
N MET A 1 -16.78 6.59 24.48
CA MET A 1 -15.87 5.44 24.72
C MET A 1 -14.50 5.65 24.07
N ILE A 2 -14.43 6.00 22.78
CA ILE A 2 -13.16 6.18 22.04
C ILE A 2 -12.26 7.31 22.61
N ASN A 3 -12.83 8.47 22.97
CA ASN A 3 -12.05 9.59 23.50
C ASN A 3 -11.39 9.30 24.86
N LYS A 4 -11.93 8.36 25.65
CA LYS A 4 -11.38 7.99 26.96
C LYS A 4 -10.18 7.04 26.83
N ALA A 5 -10.14 6.23 25.77
CA ALA A 5 -9.00 5.38 25.42
C ALA A 5 -7.84 6.20 24.84
N TYR A 6 -8.14 7.31 24.14
CA TYR A 6 -7.16 8.28 23.66
C TYR A 6 -6.46 9.04 24.79
N ALA A 7 -7.23 9.54 25.77
CA ALA A 7 -6.66 10.25 26.93
C ALA A 7 -5.86 9.35 27.88
N ASN A 8 -5.95 8.02 27.73
CA ASN A 8 -5.26 7.03 28.54
C ASN A 8 -4.11 6.34 27.78
N ASP A 9 -3.66 6.89 26.65
CA ASP A 9 -2.59 6.35 25.78
C ASP A 9 -2.77 4.88 25.34
N MET A 10 -4.00 4.34 25.44
CA MET A 10 -4.31 2.97 25.01
C MET A 10 -4.44 2.83 23.49
N ILE A 11 -4.48 3.95 22.76
CA ILE A 11 -4.65 4.01 21.30
C ILE A 11 -3.74 5.13 20.76
N SER A 12 -2.86 4.81 19.81
CA SER A 12 -1.99 5.78 19.16
C SER A 12 -2.78 6.79 18.31
N ASP A 13 -2.24 8.02 18.21
CA ASP A 13 -2.76 9.13 17.38
C ASP A 13 -3.03 8.73 15.92
N GLU A 14 -2.32 7.72 15.41
CA GLU A 14 -2.46 7.18 14.06
C GLU A 14 -3.81 6.47 13.82
N THR A 15 -4.46 5.96 14.88
CA THR A 15 -5.61 5.06 14.73
C THR A 15 -6.97 5.80 14.62
N VAL A 16 -7.06 7.08 15.00
CA VAL A 16 -8.36 7.73 15.31
C VAL A 16 -8.91 8.66 14.22
N LYS A 17 -8.18 8.94 13.13
CA LYS A 17 -8.70 9.87 12.10
C LYS A 17 -9.56 9.17 11.06
N THR A 18 -10.71 8.66 11.53
CA THR A 18 -11.80 8.25 10.65
C THR A 18 -12.32 9.48 9.91
N PHE A 19 -12.27 9.44 8.57
CA PHE A 19 -13.03 10.37 7.72
C PHE A 19 -14.47 10.46 8.25
N LYS A 20 -15.10 11.65 8.18
CA LYS A 20 -16.52 11.81 8.57
C LYS A 20 -17.33 10.66 7.98
N LYS A 21 -18.11 9.98 8.82
CA LYS A 21 -18.92 8.83 8.42
C LYS A 21 -19.84 9.24 7.25
N VAL A 22 -19.48 8.82 6.05
CA VAL A 22 -20.25 9.07 4.83
C VAL A 22 -21.38 8.05 4.69
N LYS A 23 -22.49 8.43 4.04
CA LYS A 23 -23.55 7.49 3.67
C LYS A 23 -22.93 6.38 2.80
N LYS A 24 -23.40 5.14 2.97
CA LYS A 24 -22.91 4.00 2.21
C LYS A 24 -23.24 4.19 0.73
N LEU A 25 -22.26 4.60 -0.06
CA LEU A 25 -22.38 4.84 -1.51
C LEU A 25 -22.32 3.54 -2.33
N THR A 26 -21.86 2.45 -1.73
CA THR A 26 -21.67 1.17 -2.41
C THR A 26 -22.91 0.29 -2.35
N LYS A 27 -23.17 -0.47 -3.43
CA LYS A 27 -24.30 -1.39 -3.54
C LYS A 27 -24.21 -2.51 -2.49
N LYS A 28 -25.35 -2.97 -1.98
CA LYS A 28 -25.41 -4.12 -1.07
C LYS A 28 -24.81 -5.36 -1.77
N GLY A 29 -23.88 -6.05 -1.12
CA GLY A 29 -23.14 -7.18 -1.69
C GLY A 29 -21.91 -6.81 -2.52
N SER A 30 -21.57 -5.51 -2.63
CA SER A 30 -20.27 -5.12 -3.18
C SER A 30 -19.15 -5.55 -2.25
N ASP A 31 -18.00 -5.83 -2.83
CA ASP A 31 -16.78 -6.24 -2.16
C ASP A 31 -16.12 -5.06 -1.41
N ILE A 32 -16.73 -4.68 -0.28
CA ILE A 32 -16.31 -3.56 0.56
C ILE A 32 -15.14 -4.01 1.41
N ARG A 33 -14.03 -3.26 1.33
CA ARG A 33 -12.85 -3.51 2.14
C ARG A 33 -12.39 -2.23 2.78
N ASP A 34 -12.04 -2.33 4.05
CA ASP A 34 -11.35 -1.27 4.76
C ASP A 34 -9.85 -1.35 4.44
N ARG A 35 -9.22 -0.18 4.25
CA ARG A 35 -7.81 -0.09 3.90
C ARG A 35 -7.13 0.88 4.83
N ILE A 36 -5.95 0.49 5.30
CA ILE A 36 -5.08 1.36 6.07
C ILE A 36 -4.37 2.30 5.10
N LEU A 37 -4.42 3.60 5.38
CA LEU A 37 -3.71 4.62 4.62
C LEU A 37 -2.35 4.87 5.27
N SER A 38 -1.30 4.99 4.46
CA SER A 38 -0.01 5.46 4.96
C SER A 38 -0.09 6.93 5.36
N ASN A 39 0.79 7.35 6.27
CA ASN A 39 0.88 8.75 6.70
C ASN A 39 1.11 9.71 5.53
N GLU A 40 1.93 9.33 4.56
CA GLU A 40 2.17 10.13 3.36
C GLU A 40 0.93 10.24 2.48
N LEU A 41 0.21 9.13 2.26
CA LEU A 41 -1.05 9.15 1.52
C LEU A 41 -2.10 10.01 2.22
N TYR A 42 -2.18 9.91 3.55
CA TYR A 42 -3.07 10.76 4.34
C TYR A 42 -2.74 12.25 4.20
N LYS A 43 -1.46 12.62 4.28
CA LYS A 43 -1.01 14.01 4.06
C LYS A 43 -1.41 14.52 2.68
N ILE A 44 -1.20 13.72 1.63
CA ILE A 44 -1.57 14.06 0.26
C ILE A 44 -3.09 14.29 0.15
N LEU A 45 -3.90 13.36 0.68
CA LEU A 45 -5.36 13.49 0.63
C LEU A 45 -5.86 14.72 1.41
N ARG A 46 -5.22 15.05 2.53
CA ARG A 46 -5.54 16.25 3.32
C ARG A 46 -5.14 17.55 2.61
N ALA A 47 -4.06 17.53 1.85
CA ALA A 47 -3.57 18.67 1.08
C ALA A 47 -4.42 18.97 -0.17
N LEU A 48 -5.36 18.10 -0.54
CA LEU A 48 -6.25 18.33 -1.67
C LEU A 48 -7.08 19.62 -1.48
N PRO A 49 -7.17 20.49 -2.49
CA PRO A 49 -7.91 21.75 -2.41
C PRO A 49 -9.34 21.55 -1.89
N SER A 50 -9.78 22.43 -1.01
CA SER A 50 -11.12 22.36 -0.39
C SER A 50 -12.26 22.50 -1.40
N CYS A 51 -11.99 23.03 -2.61
CA CYS A 51 -12.98 23.08 -3.70
C CYS A 51 -13.36 21.69 -4.25
N ILE A 52 -12.49 20.67 -4.09
CA ILE A 52 -12.81 19.27 -4.40
C ILE A 52 -13.67 18.64 -3.29
N GLN A 53 -13.62 19.18 -2.07
CA GLN A 53 -14.30 18.64 -0.89
C GLN A 53 -15.70 19.24 -0.66
N LYS A 54 -16.09 20.27 -1.41
CA LYS A 54 -17.22 21.17 -1.10
C LYS A 54 -18.45 21.06 -2.01
N THR A 55 -18.53 20.04 -2.86
CA THR A 55 -19.73 19.84 -3.69
C THR A 55 -20.76 19.03 -2.89
N ASP A 56 -21.79 19.69 -2.35
CA ASP A 56 -22.90 19.04 -1.62
C ASP A 56 -23.62 17.96 -2.46
N SER A 57 -23.50 18.02 -3.79
CA SER A 57 -24.14 17.10 -4.72
C SER A 57 -23.35 15.83 -5.02
N ASP A 58 -22.03 15.79 -4.81
CA ASP A 58 -21.19 14.68 -5.26
C ASP A 58 -20.11 14.29 -4.23
N GLN A 59 -20.21 13.06 -3.69
CA GLN A 59 -19.41 12.57 -2.56
C GLN A 59 -18.07 11.93 -2.97
N HIS A 60 -17.61 12.15 -4.21
CA HIS A 60 -16.37 11.57 -4.72
C HIS A 60 -15.14 12.37 -4.26
N VAL A 61 -14.07 11.67 -3.85
CA VAL A 61 -12.78 12.29 -3.50
C VAL A 61 -12.04 12.81 -4.74
N PHE A 62 -12.14 12.09 -5.86
CA PHE A 62 -11.51 12.47 -7.12
C PHE A 62 -12.56 13.06 -8.06
N GLN A 63 -12.48 14.37 -8.30
CA GLN A 63 -13.45 15.11 -9.12
C GLN A 63 -12.80 15.79 -10.32
N TYR A 64 -13.58 15.95 -11.38
CA TYR A 64 -13.28 16.78 -12.54
C TYR A 64 -14.47 17.69 -12.81
N LYS A 65 -14.24 19.01 -12.79
CA LYS A 65 -15.28 20.04 -12.95
C LYS A 65 -16.51 19.84 -12.02
N GLY A 66 -16.27 19.50 -10.75
CA GLY A 66 -17.33 19.32 -9.74
C GLY A 66 -18.12 18.01 -9.85
N SER A 67 -17.70 17.07 -10.71
CA SER A 67 -18.31 15.74 -10.86
C SER A 67 -17.26 14.64 -10.68
N GLY A 68 -17.68 13.45 -10.23
CA GLY A 68 -16.81 12.29 -10.08
C GLY A 68 -16.02 11.99 -11.36
N MET A 69 -14.71 11.78 -11.20
CA MET A 69 -13.82 11.50 -12.32
C MET A 69 -14.16 10.15 -12.98
N LYS A 70 -14.51 10.17 -14.27
CA LYS A 70 -14.86 8.95 -15.02
C LYS A 70 -13.65 8.17 -15.54
N LYS A 71 -12.54 8.86 -15.81
CA LYS A 71 -11.33 8.27 -16.40
C LYS A 71 -10.08 8.90 -15.81
N ALA A 72 -9.26 8.07 -15.16
CA ALA A 72 -7.97 8.47 -14.58
C ALA A 72 -6.80 8.40 -15.59
N ASP A 73 -7.01 7.72 -16.71
CA ASP A 73 -5.99 7.40 -17.71
C ASP A 73 -5.44 8.63 -18.45
N ARG A 74 -6.27 9.66 -18.66
CA ARG A 74 -5.89 10.84 -19.45
C ARG A 74 -4.70 11.58 -18.84
N ASN A 75 -4.77 11.89 -17.55
CA ASN A 75 -3.70 12.62 -16.87
C ASN A 75 -2.43 11.77 -16.77
N LEU A 76 -2.59 10.46 -16.52
CA LEU A 76 -1.46 9.54 -16.50
C LEU A 76 -0.79 9.43 -17.88
N LYS A 77 -1.56 9.38 -18.96
CA LYS A 77 -1.02 9.35 -20.33
C LYS A 77 -0.21 10.60 -20.64
N THR A 78 -0.68 11.78 -20.23
CA THR A 78 0.08 13.04 -20.37
C THR A 78 1.38 12.98 -19.57
N ALA A 79 1.32 12.58 -18.29
CA ALA A 79 2.51 12.44 -17.47
C ALA A 79 3.53 11.43 -18.04
N CYS A 80 3.07 10.30 -18.58
CA CYS A 80 3.93 9.34 -19.26
C CYS A 80 4.59 9.94 -20.52
N LYS A 81 3.84 10.72 -21.30
CA LYS A 81 4.39 11.41 -22.48
C LYS A 81 5.50 12.38 -22.06
N ASP A 82 5.27 13.17 -21.02
CA ASP A 82 6.24 14.14 -20.50
C ASP A 82 7.48 13.46 -19.92
N ALA A 83 7.31 12.28 -19.32
CA ALA A 83 8.40 11.44 -18.82
C ALA A 83 9.10 10.59 -19.90
N GLY A 84 8.69 10.67 -21.17
CA GLY A 84 9.25 9.84 -22.25
C GLY A 84 8.89 8.35 -22.17
N ILE A 85 7.87 7.99 -21.40
CA ILE A 85 7.39 6.62 -21.21
C ILE A 85 6.29 6.32 -22.23
N LYS A 86 6.41 5.20 -22.95
CA LYS A 86 5.38 4.72 -23.88
C LYS A 86 4.12 4.35 -23.08
N TYR A 87 2.95 4.84 -23.48
CA TYR A 87 1.67 4.54 -22.82
C TYR A 87 0.71 3.80 -23.75
N GLY A 88 0.18 2.64 -23.33
CA GLY A 88 -0.73 1.85 -24.16
C GLY A 88 -0.89 0.41 -23.70
N ARG A 89 -1.95 -0.26 -24.16
CA ARG A 89 -2.21 -1.69 -23.84
C ARG A 89 -1.54 -2.66 -24.83
N PHE A 90 -1.34 -2.22 -26.07
CA PHE A 90 -0.90 -3.07 -27.18
C PHE A 90 0.53 -2.77 -27.64
N THR A 91 1.27 -1.97 -26.88
CA THR A 91 2.66 -1.63 -27.19
C THR A 91 3.58 -2.42 -26.26
N LYS A 92 4.64 -3.02 -26.80
CA LYS A 92 5.60 -3.74 -25.97
C LYS A 92 6.36 -2.75 -25.09
N GLY A 93 6.38 -2.99 -23.78
CA GLY A 93 7.05 -2.12 -22.80
C GLY A 93 6.34 -0.79 -22.54
N SER A 94 5.03 -0.72 -22.78
CA SER A 94 4.25 0.46 -22.42
C SER A 94 3.61 0.35 -21.05
N PHE A 95 3.40 1.52 -20.43
CA PHE A 95 2.75 1.69 -19.15
C PHE A 95 1.24 1.89 -19.32
N VAL A 96 0.45 1.37 -18.39
CA VAL A 96 -0.99 1.59 -18.27
C VAL A 96 -1.36 1.84 -16.82
N PHE A 97 -2.56 2.36 -16.58
CA PHE A 97 -3.05 2.64 -15.23
C PHE A 97 -3.00 1.42 -14.28
N HIS A 98 -3.19 0.20 -14.80
CA HIS A 98 -3.12 -1.00 -13.97
C HIS A 98 -1.70 -1.33 -13.47
N ASP A 99 -0.67 -0.84 -14.15
CA ASP A 99 0.72 -1.07 -13.75
C ASP A 99 1.05 -0.40 -12.43
N LEU A 100 0.34 0.67 -12.03
CA LEU A 100 0.46 1.24 -10.68
C LEU A 100 0.16 0.20 -9.59
N ARG A 101 -0.83 -0.66 -9.82
CA ARG A 101 -1.13 -1.76 -8.90
C ARG A 101 -0.05 -2.84 -8.93
N HIS A 102 0.53 -3.10 -10.10
CA HIS A 102 1.66 -4.03 -10.23
C HIS A 102 2.89 -3.52 -9.48
N THR A 103 3.26 -2.25 -9.68
CA THR A 103 4.35 -1.58 -8.95
C THR A 103 4.13 -1.62 -7.45
N PHE A 104 2.90 -1.36 -6.97
CA PHE A 104 2.59 -1.48 -5.55
C PHE A 104 2.85 -2.90 -5.01
N ASN A 105 2.37 -3.94 -5.71
CA ASN A 105 2.57 -5.32 -5.28
C ASN A 105 4.06 -5.71 -5.30
N THR A 106 4.80 -5.33 -6.34
CA THR A 106 6.23 -5.59 -6.45
C THR A 106 7.00 -4.90 -5.33
N ASN A 107 6.68 -3.64 -5.01
CA ASN A 107 7.34 -2.92 -3.92
C ASN A 107 7.03 -3.55 -2.55
N MET A 108 5.80 -3.95 -2.30
CA MET A 108 5.43 -4.66 -1.06
C MET A 108 6.18 -6.00 -0.92
N ARG A 109 6.35 -6.73 -2.03
CA ARG A 109 7.16 -7.97 -2.06
C ARG A 109 8.64 -7.67 -1.77
N LYS A 110 9.21 -6.65 -2.41
CA LYS A 110 10.60 -6.22 -2.18
C LYS A 110 10.83 -5.71 -0.75
N ALA A 111 9.79 -5.18 -0.10
CA ALA A 111 9.78 -4.83 1.31
C ALA A 111 9.57 -6.05 2.24
N LEU A 112 9.61 -7.27 1.72
CA LEU A 112 9.50 -8.54 2.46
C LEU A 112 8.16 -8.71 3.20
N VAL A 113 7.12 -8.02 2.74
CA VAL A 113 5.77 -8.21 3.29
C VAL A 113 5.23 -9.55 2.80
N SER A 114 4.63 -10.31 3.72
CA SER A 114 4.07 -11.62 3.39
C SER A 114 2.96 -11.49 2.34
N GLU A 115 2.93 -12.43 1.39
CA GLU A 115 1.99 -12.39 0.28
C GLU A 115 0.51 -12.43 0.74
N SER A 116 0.21 -13.09 1.86
CA SER A 116 -1.14 -13.08 2.46
C SER A 116 -1.58 -11.67 2.87
N VAL A 117 -0.69 -10.90 3.49
CA VAL A 117 -0.95 -9.50 3.86
C VAL A 117 -1.08 -8.63 2.62
N ILE A 118 -0.25 -8.82 1.59
CA ILE A 118 -0.36 -8.07 0.34
C ILE A 118 -1.70 -8.38 -0.35
N MET A 119 -2.12 -9.64 -0.40
CA MET A 119 -3.40 -10.05 -0.98
C MET A 119 -4.60 -9.43 -0.24
N GLU A 120 -4.57 -9.42 1.10
CA GLU A 120 -5.59 -8.78 1.92
C GLU A 120 -5.68 -7.28 1.63
N ILE A 121 -4.52 -6.60 1.65
CA ILE A 121 -4.43 -5.16 1.36
C ILE A 121 -4.94 -4.88 -0.04
N THR A 122 -4.53 -5.65 -1.05
CA THR A 122 -4.84 -5.37 -2.45
C THR A 122 -6.24 -5.82 -2.84
N GLY A 123 -6.81 -6.80 -2.14
CA GLY A 123 -8.11 -7.41 -2.43
C GLY A 123 -8.03 -8.44 -3.56
N HIS A 124 -6.98 -9.26 -3.60
CA HIS A 124 -6.91 -10.39 -4.53
C HIS A 124 -7.64 -11.59 -3.93
N SER A 125 -8.66 -12.08 -4.63
CA SER A 125 -9.46 -13.23 -4.18
C SER A 125 -8.72 -14.56 -4.32
N THR A 126 -7.78 -14.68 -5.25
CA THR A 126 -7.01 -15.91 -5.48
C THR A 126 -5.51 -15.66 -5.53
N ARG A 127 -4.73 -16.66 -5.11
CA ARG A 127 -3.26 -16.62 -5.15
C ARG A 127 -2.72 -16.55 -6.58
N GLU A 128 -3.43 -17.14 -7.53
CA GLU A 128 -3.10 -17.11 -8.96
C GLU A 128 -3.09 -15.68 -9.53
N MET A 129 -3.94 -14.79 -9.02
CA MET A 129 -3.90 -13.37 -9.38
C MET A 129 -2.62 -12.68 -8.87
N PHE A 130 -2.03 -13.19 -7.80
CA PHE A 130 -0.80 -12.67 -7.21
C PHE A 130 0.46 -13.26 -7.86
N ASN A 131 0.43 -14.53 -8.27
CA ASN A 131 1.58 -15.21 -8.89
C ASN A 131 2.14 -14.51 -10.13
N ARG A 132 1.32 -13.71 -10.84
CA ARG A 132 1.77 -12.86 -11.96
C ARG A 132 2.82 -11.82 -11.58
N TYR A 133 2.95 -11.50 -10.29
CA TYR A 133 3.90 -10.51 -9.77
C TYR A 133 5.20 -11.13 -9.27
N ASN A 134 5.30 -12.46 -9.28
CA ASN A 134 6.43 -13.19 -8.75
C ASN A 134 7.50 -13.49 -9.81
N ASN A 135 7.95 -12.46 -10.54
CA ASN A 135 9.23 -12.57 -11.23
C ASN A 135 10.33 -12.29 -10.21
N ILE A 136 11.00 -13.36 -9.79
CA ILE A 136 12.18 -13.33 -8.91
C ILE A 136 13.36 -12.88 -9.78
N ASP A 137 13.89 -11.69 -9.51
CA ASP A 137 15.11 -11.21 -10.15
C ASP A 137 16.35 -11.72 -9.40
N ASP A 138 17.54 -11.54 -9.97
CA ASP A 138 18.77 -12.01 -9.32
C ASP A 138 19.11 -11.22 -8.05
N ASP A 139 18.61 -9.99 -7.92
CA ASP A 139 18.77 -9.18 -6.71
C ASP A 139 17.89 -9.72 -5.57
N ASP A 140 16.68 -10.21 -5.87
CA ASP A 140 15.81 -10.90 -4.92
C ASP A 140 16.53 -12.14 -4.36
N LYS A 141 17.22 -12.92 -5.21
CA LYS A 141 17.99 -14.10 -4.77
C LYS A 141 19.16 -13.71 -3.86
N ARG A 142 19.93 -12.69 -4.23
CA ARG A 142 21.04 -12.17 -3.40
C ARG A 142 20.54 -11.68 -2.05
N ASN A 143 19.45 -10.92 -2.04
CA ASN A 143 18.83 -10.43 -0.82
C ASN A 143 18.35 -11.56 0.09
N ALA A 144 17.80 -12.64 -0.48
CA ALA A 144 17.38 -13.80 0.29
C ALA A 144 18.57 -14.52 0.96
N VAL A 145 19.69 -14.68 0.25
CA VAL A 145 20.92 -15.26 0.81
C VAL A 145 21.49 -14.37 1.91
N ASN A 146 21.58 -13.06 1.67
CA ASN A 146 22.09 -12.11 2.67
C ASN A 146 21.23 -12.09 3.95
N GLN A 147 19.90 -12.20 3.83
CA GLN A 147 19.02 -12.29 4.99
C GLN A 147 19.24 -13.58 5.78
N LEU A 148 19.47 -14.70 5.09
CA LEU A 148 19.78 -15.97 5.72
C LEU A 148 21.11 -15.89 6.48
N GLU A 149 22.14 -15.29 5.89
CA GLU A 149 23.44 -15.07 6.54
C GLU A 149 23.33 -14.17 7.78
N GLN A 150 22.55 -13.08 7.69
CA GLN A 150 22.28 -12.21 8.84
C GLN A 150 21.54 -12.94 9.95
N PHE A 151 20.53 -13.75 9.60
CA PHE A 151 19.80 -14.56 10.57
C PHE A 151 20.74 -15.51 11.31
N PHE A 152 21.58 -16.26 10.59
CA PHE A 152 22.56 -17.16 11.21
C PHE A 152 23.57 -16.41 12.08
N SER A 153 24.07 -15.25 11.61
CA SER A 153 25.00 -14.42 12.39
C SER A 153 24.38 -13.97 13.71
N ASN A 154 23.12 -13.54 13.69
CA ASN A 154 22.39 -13.14 14.91
C ASN A 154 22.19 -14.33 15.86
N VAL A 155 21.82 -15.51 15.35
CA VAL A 155 21.64 -16.73 16.16
C VAL A 155 22.96 -17.15 16.81
N THR A 156 24.06 -17.18 16.05
CA THR A 156 25.39 -17.49 16.59
C THR A 156 25.81 -16.49 17.67
N GLN A 157 25.55 -15.19 17.44
CA GLN A 157 25.84 -14.15 18.44
C GLN A 157 25.03 -14.37 19.73
N MET A 158 23.74 -14.68 19.64
CA MET A 158 22.90 -14.95 20.83
C MET A 158 23.37 -16.17 21.62
N LEU A 159 23.74 -17.26 20.94
CA LEU A 159 24.27 -18.48 21.59
C LEU A 159 25.58 -18.18 22.32
N SER A 160 26.49 -17.44 21.67
CA SER A 160 27.77 -17.07 22.28
C SER A 160 27.61 -16.18 23.53
N GLN A 161 26.61 -15.30 23.57
CA GLN A 161 26.31 -14.47 24.74
C GLN A 161 25.75 -15.30 25.89
N THR A 162 24.92 -16.30 25.58
CA THR A 162 24.31 -17.18 26.59
C THR A 162 25.37 -18.07 27.27
N GLU A 163 26.36 -18.55 26.51
CA GLU A 163 27.48 -19.34 27.04
C GLU A 163 28.46 -18.54 27.91
N GLN A 164 28.57 -17.22 27.71
CA GLN A 164 29.39 -16.37 28.56
C GLN A 164 28.71 -16.04 29.89
N ILE A 165 27.38 -15.87 29.88
CA ILE A 165 26.60 -15.61 31.10
C ILE A 165 26.65 -16.82 32.04
N SER A 166 26.53 -18.05 31.51
CA SER A 166 26.58 -19.28 32.31
C SER A 166 27.96 -19.65 32.87
N LYS A 167 29.03 -19.01 32.38
CA LYS A 167 30.40 -19.17 32.91
C LYS A 167 30.79 -18.10 33.93
N SER A 168 29.96 -17.07 34.09
CA SER A 168 30.17 -15.97 35.04
C SER A 168 29.35 -16.09 36.33
N GLU A 169 28.47 -17.10 36.42
CA GLU A 169 27.78 -17.56 37.63
C GLU A 169 28.54 -18.75 38.26
#